data_AF-A0A9W5QHP1-F1
#
_entry.id   AF-A0A9W5QHP1-F1
#
_cell.length_a   1.000
_cell.length_b   1.000
_cell.length_c   1.000
_cell.angle_alpha   90.00
_cell.angle_beta   90.00
_cell.angle_gamma   90.00
#
_symmetry.space_group_name_H-M   'P 1'
#
loop_
_entity.id
_entity.type
_entity.pdbx_description
1 polymer ?
#
loop_
_entity_poly.entity_id
_entity_poly.type
_entity_poly.pdbx_seq_one_letter_code
_entity_poly.pdbx_strand_id
1 'polypeptide(L)'
;MEQVHAIYSIRWQIEIVFKTWKSLLGINHCHNIKQERLECHLYGQLIAIFLCSSTMFKMRQLLLQKKPKELSEYKAIYMIQDHLYLVYGAIQKDTQEISKIPFICLTSTEKRKKSHRFEKKTVFYILGVVYQCTVSNLKQKTA
;
A
#
# COMPACT_ATOMS: atom_id res chain seq x y z
N MET A 1 -25.82 -8.58 12.56
CA MET A 1 -25.25 -9.46 11.50
C MET A 1 -24.24 -8.73 10.61
N GLU A 2 -24.51 -7.51 10.12
CA GLU A 2 -23.59 -6.77 9.23
C GLU A 2 -22.20 -6.48 9.84
N GLN A 3 -22.13 -6.14 11.14
CA GLN A 3 -20.86 -5.87 11.82
C GLN A 3 -19.93 -7.09 11.90
N VAL A 4 -20.50 -8.30 12.04
CA VAL A 4 -19.71 -9.55 12.08
C VAL A 4 -19.05 -9.81 10.71
N HIS A 5 -19.79 -9.58 9.62
CA HIS A 5 -19.24 -9.67 8.27
C HIS A 5 -18.13 -8.65 8.00
N ALA A 6 -18.27 -7.43 8.51
CA ALA A 6 -17.25 -6.39 8.41
C ALA A 6 -15.95 -6.77 9.14
N ILE A 7 -16.05 -7.24 10.39
CA ILE A 7 -14.91 -7.71 11.18
C ILE A 7 -14.20 -8.88 10.48
N TYR A 8 -14.97 -9.84 9.95
CA TYR A 8 -14.41 -10.99 9.24
C TYR A 8 -13.70 -10.59 7.94
N SER A 9 -14.21 -9.55 7.25
CA SER A 9 -13.57 -8.98 6.07
C SER A 9 -12.24 -8.31 6.40
N ILE A 10 -12.15 -7.59 7.53
CA ILE A 10 -10.90 -6.98 8.01
C ILE A 10 -9.87 -8.06 8.37
N ARG A 11 -10.28 -9.11 9.08
CA ARG A 11 -9.40 -10.24 9.44
C ARG A 11 -8.75 -10.85 8.21
N TRP A 12 -9.52 -11.09 7.16
CA TRP A 12 -9.00 -11.65 5.91
C TRP A 12 -8.02 -10.68 5.19
N GLN A 13 -8.24 -9.39 5.32
CA GLN A 13 -7.38 -8.37 4.72
C GLN A 13 -6.03 -8.29 5.43
N ILE A 14 -6.03 -8.42 6.77
CA ILE A 14 -4.82 -8.59 7.55
C ILE A 14 -4.05 -9.84 7.08
N GLU A 15 -4.73 -10.97 6.86
CA GLU A 15 -4.10 -12.17 6.33
C GLU A 15 -3.46 -11.96 4.95
N ILE A 16 -4.12 -11.23 4.04
CA ILE A 16 -3.56 -10.91 2.72
C ILE A 16 -2.29 -10.06 2.84
N VAL A 17 -2.31 -9.05 3.70
CA VAL A 17 -1.14 -8.19 3.95
C VAL A 17 0.02 -9.03 4.47
N PHE A 18 -0.21 -9.87 5.49
CA PHE A 18 0.84 -10.75 6.01
C PHE A 18 1.31 -11.81 5.01
N LYS A 19 0.42 -12.38 4.19
CA LYS A 19 0.81 -13.29 3.09
C LYS A 19 1.70 -12.56 2.08
N THR A 20 1.38 -11.31 1.77
CA THR A 20 2.16 -10.47 0.85
C THR A 20 3.54 -10.16 1.41
N TRP A 21 3.64 -9.78 2.70
CA TRP A 21 4.94 -9.53 3.34
C TRP A 21 5.81 -10.78 3.38
N LYS A 22 5.23 -11.94 3.71
CA LYS A 22 5.95 -13.22 3.68
C LYS A 22 6.47 -13.57 2.28
N SER A 23 5.63 -13.39 1.25
CA SER A 23 5.96 -13.79 -0.13
C SER A 23 6.90 -12.82 -0.85
N LEU A 24 6.72 -11.50 -0.67
CA LEU A 24 7.46 -10.49 -1.42
C LEU A 24 8.66 -9.92 -0.65
N LEU A 25 8.56 -9.84 0.68
CA LEU A 25 9.56 -9.21 1.54
C LEU A 25 10.32 -10.23 2.39
N GLY A 26 9.97 -11.53 2.30
CA GLY A 26 10.80 -12.61 2.82
C GLY A 26 10.95 -12.64 4.34
N ILE A 27 10.02 -12.06 5.12
CA ILE A 27 10.14 -11.95 6.59
C ILE A 27 10.27 -13.31 7.29
N ASN A 28 9.82 -14.39 6.65
CA ASN A 28 9.91 -15.76 7.17
C ASN A 28 11.26 -16.42 6.89
N HIS A 29 12.12 -15.79 6.09
CA HIS A 29 13.41 -16.35 5.72
C HIS A 29 14.46 -15.92 6.76
N CYS A 30 14.56 -16.68 7.83
CA CYS A 30 15.61 -16.50 8.83
C CYS A 30 16.74 -17.51 8.56
N HIS A 31 17.92 -17.02 8.21
CA HIS A 31 19.12 -17.84 8.20
C HIS A 31 19.69 -17.97 9.61
N ASN A 32 20.31 -19.12 9.88
CA ASN A 32 20.98 -19.38 11.15
C ASN A 32 22.31 -18.61 11.17
N ILE A 33 22.26 -17.34 11.60
CA ILE A 33 23.39 -16.41 11.67
C ILE A 33 23.52 -15.93 13.12
N LYS A 34 24.69 -15.40 13.49
CA LYS A 34 24.90 -14.64 14.74
C LYS A 34 23.75 -13.68 15.03
N GLN A 35 23.36 -13.60 16.29
CA GLN A 35 22.22 -12.82 16.77
C GLN A 35 22.26 -11.35 16.30
N GLU A 36 23.43 -10.68 16.38
CA GLU A 36 23.53 -9.26 16.02
C GLU A 36 23.22 -9.02 14.53
N ARG A 37 23.62 -9.95 13.65
CA ARG A 37 23.32 -9.87 12.21
C ARG A 37 21.87 -10.19 11.92
N LEU A 38 21.27 -11.12 12.66
CA LEU A 38 19.86 -11.45 12.53
C LEU A 38 18.98 -10.27 12.94
N GLU A 39 19.28 -9.61 14.06
CA GLU A 39 18.58 -8.42 14.52
C GLU A 39 18.67 -7.28 13.49
N CYS A 40 19.88 -6.99 12.98
CA CYS A 40 20.07 -5.98 11.93
C CYS A 40 19.28 -6.31 10.65
N HIS A 41 19.29 -7.57 10.21
CA HIS A 41 18.51 -8.00 9.05
C HIS A 41 17.01 -7.82 9.27
N LEU A 42 16.51 -8.21 10.45
CA LEU A 42 15.11 -8.06 10.83
C LEU A 42 14.69 -6.58 10.84
N TYR A 43 15.51 -5.69 11.41
CA TYR A 43 15.23 -4.25 11.39
C TYR A 43 15.18 -3.70 9.95
N GLY A 44 16.12 -4.11 9.09
CA GLY A 44 16.11 -3.74 7.67
C GLY A 44 14.84 -4.20 6.95
N GLN A 45 14.40 -5.44 7.19
CA GLN A 45 13.16 -5.97 6.64
C GLN A 45 11.92 -5.20 7.15
N LEU A 46 11.87 -4.88 8.43
CA LEU A 46 10.76 -4.10 9.02
C LEU A 46 10.69 -2.68 8.44
N ILE A 47 11.82 -2.02 8.26
CA ILE A 47 11.88 -0.70 7.62
C ILE A 47 11.41 -0.79 6.16
N ALA A 48 11.84 -1.81 5.41
CA ALA A 48 11.38 -2.03 4.05
C ALA A 48 9.87 -2.28 3.96
N ILE A 49 9.31 -3.10 4.87
CA ILE A 49 7.86 -3.33 4.99
C ILE A 49 7.12 -2.03 5.25
N PHE A 50 7.65 -1.19 6.15
CA PHE A 50 7.06 0.09 6.49
C PHE A 50 7.04 1.06 5.30
N LEU A 51 8.16 1.20 4.59
CA LEU A 51 8.28 2.05 3.39
C LEU A 51 7.37 1.56 2.24
N CYS A 52 7.33 0.26 2.00
CA CYS A 52 6.45 -0.34 0.98
C CYS A 52 4.97 -0.14 1.32
N SER A 53 4.60 -0.36 2.58
CA SER A 53 3.19 -0.28 3.02
C SER A 53 2.68 1.16 3.04
N SER A 54 3.50 2.12 3.48
CA SER A 54 3.16 3.55 3.46
C SER A 54 2.99 4.08 2.03
N THR A 55 3.91 3.74 1.13
CA THR A 55 3.81 4.10 -0.29
C THR A 55 2.58 3.48 -0.96
N MET A 56 2.30 2.21 -0.67
CA MET A 56 1.10 1.51 -1.17
C MET A 56 -0.17 2.24 -0.75
N PHE A 57 -0.27 2.60 0.54
CA PHE A 57 -1.44 3.29 1.06
C PHE A 57 -1.64 4.65 0.37
N LYS A 58 -0.56 5.40 0.16
CA LYS A 58 -0.61 6.69 -0.55
C LYS A 58 -1.00 6.53 -2.03
N MET A 59 -0.44 5.53 -2.72
CA MET A 59 -0.81 5.21 -4.10
C MET A 59 -2.29 4.86 -4.23
N ARG A 60 -2.83 4.04 -3.33
CA ARG A 60 -4.25 3.67 -3.31
C ARG A 60 -5.15 4.88 -3.10
N GLN A 61 -4.78 5.75 -2.16
CA GLN A 61 -5.50 7.01 -1.93
C GLN A 61 -5.57 7.86 -3.20
N LEU A 62 -4.43 8.06 -3.86
CA LEU A 62 -4.36 8.85 -5.09
C LEU A 62 -5.13 8.19 -6.25
N LEU A 63 -5.10 6.85 -6.32
CA LEU A 63 -5.83 6.11 -7.34
C LEU A 63 -7.34 6.28 -7.14
N LEU A 64 -7.84 6.09 -5.92
CA LEU A 64 -9.25 6.31 -5.56
C LEU A 64 -9.73 7.74 -5.87
N GLN A 65 -8.88 8.74 -5.66
CA GLN A 65 -9.19 10.15 -5.99
C GLN A 65 -9.32 10.39 -7.50
N LYS A 66 -8.45 9.77 -8.31
CA LYS A 66 -8.41 10.01 -9.77
C LYS A 66 -9.38 9.12 -10.54
N LYS A 67 -9.56 7.87 -10.12
CA LYS A 67 -10.42 6.86 -10.76
C LYS A 67 -10.98 5.91 -9.68
N PRO A 68 -12.27 5.53 -9.74
CA PRO A 68 -12.84 4.53 -8.82
C PRO A 68 -12.39 3.11 -9.22
N LYS A 69 -11.09 2.86 -9.15
CA LYS A 69 -10.46 1.56 -9.39
C LYS A 69 -9.83 1.08 -8.09
N GLU A 70 -9.72 -0.22 -7.93
CA GLU A 70 -8.93 -0.79 -6.83
C GLU A 70 -7.73 -1.54 -7.39
N LEU A 71 -6.61 -1.40 -6.67
CA LEU A 71 -5.39 -2.13 -6.94
C LEU A 71 -5.18 -3.16 -5.84
N SER A 72 -4.86 -4.42 -6.16
CA SER A 72 -4.58 -5.43 -5.13
C SER A 72 -3.31 -5.12 -4.32
N GLU A 73 -3.29 -5.51 -3.04
CA GLU A 73 -2.21 -5.25 -2.08
C GLU A 73 -0.90 -5.82 -2.61
N TYR A 74 -0.98 -7.07 -3.07
CA TYR A 74 0.12 -7.80 -3.66
C TYR A 74 0.74 -7.06 -4.86
N LYS A 75 -0.10 -6.60 -5.80
CA LYS A 75 0.39 -5.93 -7.01
C LYS A 75 0.98 -4.57 -6.70
N ALA A 76 0.41 -3.85 -5.74
CA ALA A 76 0.94 -2.57 -5.28
C ALA A 76 2.34 -2.73 -4.69
N ILE A 77 2.50 -3.64 -3.73
CA ILE A 77 3.78 -3.89 -3.06
C ILE A 77 4.82 -4.40 -4.05
N TYR A 78 4.44 -5.31 -4.96
CA TYR A 78 5.34 -5.80 -6.01
C TYR A 78 5.88 -4.66 -6.91
N MET A 79 5.04 -3.70 -7.29
CA MET A 79 5.48 -2.55 -8.09
C MET A 79 6.35 -1.58 -7.27
N ILE A 80 6.02 -1.37 -6.00
CA ILE A 80 6.81 -0.48 -5.14
C ILE A 80 8.19 -1.08 -4.88
N GLN A 81 8.28 -2.41 -4.74
CA GLN A 81 9.55 -3.11 -4.56
C GLN A 81 10.52 -2.84 -5.72
N ASP A 82 10.02 -2.85 -6.96
CA ASP A 82 10.81 -2.51 -8.16
C ASP A 82 11.26 -1.02 -8.16
N HIS A 83 10.48 -0.15 -7.52
CA HIS A 83 10.74 1.28 -7.42
C HIS A 83 11.40 1.70 -6.09
N LEU A 84 11.78 0.78 -5.20
CA LEU A 84 12.42 1.10 -3.93
C LEU A 84 13.75 1.85 -4.11
N TYR A 85 14.49 1.56 -5.17
CA TYR A 85 15.68 2.31 -5.54
C TYR A 85 15.38 3.80 -5.80
N LEU A 86 14.23 4.10 -6.39
CA LEU A 86 13.80 5.50 -6.61
C LEU A 86 13.44 6.18 -5.30
N VAL A 87 12.92 5.44 -4.32
CA VAL A 87 12.68 5.92 -2.95
C VAL A 87 14.00 6.30 -2.29
N TYR A 88 14.99 5.42 -2.36
CA TYR A 88 16.32 5.70 -1.83
C TYR A 88 16.95 6.95 -2.49
N GLY A 89 16.90 7.03 -3.82
CA GLY A 89 17.43 8.20 -4.56
C GLY A 89 16.68 9.50 -4.27
N ALA A 90 15.37 9.44 -3.97
CA ALA A 90 14.60 10.62 -3.61
C ALA A 90 14.88 11.10 -2.19
N ILE A 91 15.08 10.17 -1.23
CA ILE A 91 15.47 10.50 0.15
C ILE A 91 16.80 11.26 0.17
N GLN A 92 17.73 10.93 -0.72
CA GLN A 92 19.05 11.56 -0.78
C GLN A 92 19.03 12.96 -1.42
N LYS A 93 18.00 13.31 -2.19
CA LYS A 93 17.95 14.57 -2.97
C LYS A 93 17.05 15.62 -2.32
N ASP A 94 15.75 15.36 -2.17
CA ASP A 94 14.78 16.34 -1.65
C ASP A 94 13.40 15.73 -1.35
N THR A 95 12.68 16.29 -0.37
CA THR A 95 11.33 15.87 0.03
C THR A 95 10.30 15.96 -1.11
N GLN A 96 10.51 16.87 -2.06
CA GLN A 96 9.63 17.06 -3.22
C GLN A 96 9.67 15.85 -4.18
N GLU A 97 10.82 15.20 -4.34
CA GLU A 97 10.96 14.01 -5.19
C GLU A 97 10.26 12.79 -4.57
N ILE A 98 10.25 12.69 -3.24
CA ILE A 98 9.56 11.62 -2.51
C ILE A 98 8.04 11.66 -2.82
N SER A 99 7.48 12.86 -2.92
CA SER A 99 6.06 13.05 -3.25
C SER A 99 5.68 12.59 -4.66
N LYS A 100 6.65 12.50 -5.58
CA LYS A 100 6.47 12.08 -6.97
C LYS A 100 6.47 10.56 -7.13
N ILE A 101 7.06 9.81 -6.20
CA ILE A 101 7.17 8.34 -6.31
C ILE A 101 5.81 7.65 -6.39
N PRO A 102 4.81 7.97 -5.53
CA PRO A 102 3.48 7.40 -5.68
C PRO A 102 2.88 7.67 -7.06
N PHE A 103 3.14 8.86 -7.64
CA PHE A 103 2.67 9.23 -8.97
C PHE A 103 3.35 8.43 -10.08
N ILE A 104 4.67 8.23 -10.00
CA ILE A 104 5.44 7.43 -10.96
C ILE A 104 4.98 5.97 -10.92
N CYS A 105 4.80 5.40 -9.73
CA CYS A 105 4.28 4.04 -9.59
C CYS A 105 2.85 3.94 -10.17
N LEU A 106 2.01 4.97 -10.00
CA LEU A 106 0.65 5.01 -10.55
C LEU A 106 0.63 5.03 -12.08
N THR A 107 1.47 5.84 -12.74
CA THR A 107 1.52 5.89 -14.21
C THR A 107 2.00 4.56 -14.82
N SER A 108 2.93 3.86 -14.15
CA SER A 108 3.32 2.48 -14.50
C SER A 108 2.16 1.48 -14.37
N THR A 109 1.21 1.76 -13.48
CA THR A 109 0.07 0.88 -13.23
C THR A 109 -0.99 0.96 -14.33
N GLU A 110 -1.19 2.13 -14.93
CA GLU A 110 -2.17 2.35 -16.00
C GLU A 110 -1.84 1.55 -17.27
N LYS A 111 -0.56 1.24 -17.50
CA LYS A 111 -0.10 0.42 -18.63
C LYS A 111 -0.41 -1.08 -18.46
N ARG A 112 -0.69 -1.58 -17.24
CA ARG A 112 -0.91 -3.02 -16.94
C ARG A 112 -2.35 -3.32 -16.51
N LYS A 113 -3.20 -3.63 -17.52
CA LYS A 113 -4.66 -3.91 -17.59
C LYS A 113 -5.45 -4.58 -16.43
N LYS A 114 -4.86 -5.08 -15.34
CA LYS A 114 -5.62 -5.73 -14.25
C LYS A 114 -5.81 -4.80 -13.04
N SER A 115 -6.97 -4.17 -12.95
CA SER A 115 -7.51 -3.44 -11.79
C SER A 115 -8.98 -3.85 -11.64
N HIS A 116 -9.43 -4.21 -10.45
CA HIS A 116 -10.82 -4.60 -10.24
C HIS A 116 -11.71 -3.34 -10.24
N ARG A 117 -12.95 -3.48 -10.74
CA ARG A 117 -13.97 -2.43 -10.66
C ARG A 117 -14.53 -2.40 -9.22
N PHE A 118 -14.73 -1.21 -8.66
CA PHE A 118 -15.14 -1.02 -7.27
C PHE A 118 -16.57 -1.56 -7.07
N GLU A 119 -16.72 -2.74 -6.44
CA GLU A 119 -18.02 -3.43 -6.30
C GLU A 119 -18.41 -3.73 -4.85
N LYS A 120 -17.47 -3.68 -3.89
CA LYS A 120 -17.72 -3.97 -2.46
C LYS A 120 -17.22 -2.83 -1.57
N LYS A 121 -17.82 -2.68 -0.38
CA LYS A 121 -17.35 -1.75 0.66
C LYS A 121 -15.89 -2.05 1.00
N THR A 122 -14.97 -1.16 0.66
CA THR A 122 -13.53 -1.33 0.91
C THR A 122 -13.24 -1.37 2.41
N VAL A 123 -12.13 -1.98 2.80
CA VAL A 123 -11.61 -1.95 4.18
C VAL A 123 -11.53 -0.54 4.73
N PHE A 124 -11.14 0.45 3.92
CA PHE A 124 -11.09 1.86 4.32
C PHE A 124 -12.47 2.45 4.62
N TYR A 125 -13.49 2.03 3.85
CA TYR A 125 -14.88 2.39 4.09
C TYR A 125 -15.42 1.72 5.37
N ILE A 126 -15.05 0.45 5.60
CA ILE A 126 -15.43 -0.30 6.80
C ILE A 126 -14.77 0.30 8.06
N LEU A 127 -13.49 0.66 7.98
CA LEU A 127 -12.73 1.23 9.10
C LEU A 127 -13.06 2.71 9.37
N GLY A 128 -13.94 3.34 8.58
CA GLY A 128 -14.26 4.76 8.73
C GLY A 128 -13.05 5.67 8.50
N VAL A 129 -11.99 5.17 7.84
CA VAL A 129 -10.85 5.97 7.39
C VAL A 129 -11.33 6.71 6.15
N VAL A 130 -12.22 7.68 6.39
CA VAL A 130 -12.64 8.67 5.42
C VAL A 130 -11.39 9.44 5.05
N TYR A 131 -10.95 9.32 3.81
CA TYR A 131 -10.00 10.28 3.26
C TYR A 131 -10.66 11.65 3.35
N GLN A 132 -10.23 12.48 4.32
CA GLN A 132 -10.78 13.83 4.55
C GLN A 132 -10.83 14.70 3.26
N CYS A 133 -10.06 14.36 2.22
CA CYS A 133 -10.12 15.02 0.91
C CYS A 133 -11.38 14.75 0.07
N THR A 134 -12.25 13.79 0.41
CA THR A 134 -13.44 13.46 -0.41
C THR A 134 -14.73 14.14 0.06
N VAL A 135 -14.85 14.53 1.33
CA VAL A 135 -16.06 15.19 1.83
C VAL A 135 -16.18 16.64 1.33
N SER A 136 -15.06 17.31 1.03
CA SER A 136 -15.06 18.67 0.49
C SER A 136 -15.42 18.73 -1.00
N ASN A 137 -14.96 17.77 -1.82
CA ASN A 137 -15.19 17.79 -3.27
C ASN A 137 -16.53 17.19 -3.72
N LEU A 138 -17.17 16.33 -2.90
CA LEU A 138 -18.52 15.84 -3.19
C LEU A 138 -19.62 16.86 -2.82
N LYS A 139 -19.37 17.76 -1.87
CA LYS A 139 -20.30 18.86 -1.53
C LYS A 139 -20.33 19.99 -2.56
N GLN A 140 -19.32 20.10 -3.42
CA GLN A 140 -19.25 21.13 -4.47
C GLN A 140 -19.86 20.70 -5.82
N LYS A 141 -20.23 19.42 -5.99
CA LYS A 141 -20.87 18.91 -7.23
C LYS A 141 -22.39 18.78 -7.14
N THR A 142 -22.97 19.16 -6.00
CA THR A 142 -24.42 19.20 -5.74
C THR A 142 -24.87 20.58 -5.29
N ALA A 143 -24.24 21.63 -5.81
CA ALA A 143 -24.68 23.01 -5.73
C ALA A 143 -24.81 23.57 -7.15
#